data_AF-A0A931ZYF4-F1
#
_entry.id   AF-A0A931ZYF4-F1
#
_cell.length_a   1.000
_cell.length_b   1.000
_cell.length_c   1.000
_cell.angle_alpha   90.00
_cell.angle_beta   90.00
_cell.angle_gamma   90.00
#
_symmetry.space_group_name_H-M   'P 1'
#
loop_
_entity.id
_entity.type
_entity.pdbx_description
1 polymer ?
#
loop_
_entity_poly.entity_id
_entity_poly.type
_entity_poly.pdbx_seq_one_letter_code
_entity_poly.pdbx_strand_id
1 'polypeptide(L)' 'MSQDNLIKLSCTVCKRVTYWSRKNKRTTERKIELKKYCQWCRKHTPHREARK' A
#
# COMPACT_ATOMS: atom_id res chain seq x y z
N MET A 1 9.55 -17.04 -10.91
CA MET A 1 9.14 -15.63 -11.13
C MET A 1 8.88 -14.98 -9.77
N SER A 2 9.86 -14.29 -9.18
CA SER A 2 9.76 -13.82 -7.80
C SER A 2 8.88 -12.57 -7.67
N GLN A 3 8.03 -12.54 -6.65
CA GLN A 3 7.18 -11.38 -6.30
C GLN A 3 7.94 -10.36 -5.43
N ASP A 4 9.25 -10.19 -5.66
CA ASP A 4 10.12 -9.47 -4.72
C ASP A 4 9.81 -7.99 -4.64
N ASN A 5 9.21 -7.44 -5.70
CA ASN A 5 8.82 -6.03 -5.80
C ASN A 5 7.35 -5.78 -5.46
N LEU A 6 6.57 -6.81 -5.12
CA LEU A 6 5.15 -6.64 -4.82
C LEU A 6 4.98 -6.14 -3.38
N ILE A 7 4.30 -5.00 -3.24
CA ILE A 7 3.99 -4.37 -1.97
C ILE A 7 2.47 -4.32 -1.75
N LYS A 8 2.07 -4.46 -0.48
CA LYS A 8 0.67 -4.31 -0.05
C LYS A 8 0.47 -2.88 0.43
N LEU A 9 -0.65 -2.27 0.08
CA LEU A 9 -1.08 -0.99 0.61
C LEU A 9 -2.29 -1.23 1.51
N SER A 10 -2.12 -0.95 2.81
CA SER A 10 -3.17 -1.05 3.81
C SER A 10 -3.77 0.32 4.12
N CYS A 11 -5.09 0.40 4.18
CA CYS A 11 -5.79 1.59 4.62
C CYS A 11 -5.53 1.81 6.12
N THR A 12 -5.19 3.03 6.54
CA THR A 12 -4.93 3.33 7.97
C THR A 12 -6.17 3.21 8.86
N VAL A 13 -7.36 3.42 8.28
CA VAL A 13 -8.63 3.46 9.03
C VAL A 13 -9.19 2.06 9.26
N CYS A 14 -9.35 1.28 8.19
CA CYS A 14 -9.91 -0.08 8.29
C CYS A 14 -8.86 -1.18 8.39
N LYS A 15 -7.56 -0.84 8.30
CA LYS A 15 -6.41 -1.77 8.31
C LYS A 15 -6.45 -2.86 7.23
N ARG A 16 -7.41 -2.81 6.30
CA ARG A 16 -7.53 -3.76 5.20
C ARG A 16 -6.56 -3.42 4.08
N VAL A 17 -6.00 -4.47 3.49
CA VAL A 17 -5.23 -4.36 2.26
C VAL A 17 -6.21 -4.24 1.10
N THR A 18 -6.23 -3.08 0.46
CA THR A 18 -7.11 -2.78 -0.67
C THR A 18 -6.35 -2.78 -1.98
N TYR A 19 -5.06 -2.44 -1.96
CA TYR A 19 -4.24 -2.32 -3.17
C TYR A 19 -2.96 -3.13 -3.08
N TRP A 20 -2.56 -3.65 -4.24
CA TRP A 20 -1.28 -4.27 -4.49
C TRP A 20 -0.55 -3.40 -5.49
N SER A 21 0.67 -3.00 -5.14
CA SER A 21 1.49 -2.17 -6.02
C SER A 21 2.87 -2.79 -6.15
N ARG A 22 3.66 -2.28 -7.09
CA ARG A 22 5.05 -2.69 -7.28
C ARG A 22 5.96 -1.55 -6.89
N LYS A 23 6.96 -1.85 -6.08
CA LYS A 23 7.97 -0.89 -5.64
C LYS A 23 9.34 -1.49 -5.87
N ASN A 24 10.24 -0.71 -6.44
CA ASN A 24 11.64 -1.08 -6.51
C ASN A 24 12.30 -0.77 -5.17
N LYS A 25 12.61 -1.81 -4.41
CA LYS A 25 13.25 -1.69 -3.08
C LYS A 25 14.62 -1.02 -3.13
N ARG A 26 15.31 -1.06 -4.28
CA ARG A 26 16.64 -0.45 -4.46
C ARG A 26 16.59 1.07 -4.62
N THR A 27 15.52 1.59 -5.24
CA THR A 27 15.43 3.02 -5.59
C THR A 27 14.58 3.79 -4.59
N THR A 28 13.68 3.12 -3.87
CA THR A 28 12.76 3.77 -2.95
C THR A 28 12.86 3.11 -1.58
N GLU A 29 13.71 3.64 -0.70
CA GLU A 29 13.87 3.10 0.66
C GLU A 29 12.77 3.57 1.62
N ARG A 30 12.12 4.70 1.30
CA ARG A 30 11.08 5.31 2.15
C ARG A 30 9.78 4.51 2.09
N LYS A 31 9.07 4.46 3.22
CA LYS A 31 7.70 3.90 3.28
C LYS A 31 6.78 4.76 2.43
N ILE A 32 6.03 4.12 1.54
CA ILE A 32 5.08 4.82 0.68
C ILE A 32 3.78 5.06 1.46
N GLU A 33 3.36 6.33 1.51
CA GLU A 33 2.03 6.73 1.97
C GLU A 33 1.29 7.39 0.81
N LEU A 34 0.17 6.80 0.39
CA LEU A 34 -0.62 7.32 -0.73
C LEU A 34 -2.06 7.56 -0.29
N LYS A 35 -2.61 8.73 -0.60
CA LYS A 35 -4.04 8.97 -0.46
C LYS A 35 -4.77 8.23 -1.60
N LYS A 36 -5.50 7.19 -1.24
CA LYS A 36 -6.30 6.39 -2.18
C LYS A 36 -7.70 6.20 -1.64
N TYR A 37 -8.64 5.94 -2.53
CA TYR A 37 -10.00 5.63 -2.15
C TYR A 37 -10.05 4.26 -1.44
N CYS A 38 -10.68 4.18 -0.28
CA CYS A 38 -10.93 2.91 0.37
C CYS A 38 -12.39 2.51 0.13
N GLN A 39 -12.63 1.40 -0.59
CA GLN A 39 -13.99 0.91 -0.86
C GLN A 39 -14.80 0.64 0.41
N TRP A 40 -14.11 0.25 1.50
CA TRP A 40 -14.73 -0.09 2.78
C TRP A 40 -15.13 1.13 3.59
N CYS A 41 -14.29 2.17 3.58
CA CYS A 41 -14.57 3.42 4.29
C CYS A 41 -15.34 4.42 3.43
N ARG A 42 -15.54 4.12 2.14
CA ARG A 42 -16.15 4.99 1.11
C ARG A 42 -15.59 6.41 1.06
N LYS A 43 -14.31 6.56 1.40
CA LYS A 43 -13.61 7.85 1.46
C LYS A 43 -12.14 7.70 1.07
N HIS A 44 -11.53 8.81 0.68
CA HIS A 44 -10.10 8.87 0.42
C HIS A 44 -9.33 8.89 1.74
N THR A 45 -8.53 7.87 1.97
CA THR A 45 -7.74 7.70 3.18
C THR A 45 -6.26 7.54 2.83
N PRO A 46 -5.35 7.92 3.73
CA PRO A 46 -3.96 7.56 3.57
C PRO A 46 -3.83 6.04 3.69
N HIS A 47 -3.24 5.43 2.67
CA HIS A 47 -2.86 4.03 2.65
C HIS A 47 -1.35 3.94 2.89
N ARG A 48 -0.95 3.09 3.83
CA ARG A 48 0.45 2.84 4.18
C ARG A 48 0.92 1.55 3.54
N GLU A 49 2.19 1.53 3.19
CA GLU A 49 2.86 0.30 2.79
C GLU A 49 2.87 -0.71 3.94
N ALA A 50 2.13 -1.81 3.76
CA ALA A 50 2.19 -2.97 4.62
C ALA A 50 3.34 -3.86 4.15
N ARG A 51 4.30 -4.06 5.04
CA ARG A 51 5.42 -4.97 4.80
C ARG A 51 4.89 -6.41 4.75
N LYS A 52 5.46 -7.22 3.87
CA LYS A 52 5.17 -8.65 3.77
C LYS A 52 5.54 -9.35 5.07
#